data_AF-A0A1J0A3S4-F1
#
_entry.id   AF-A0A1J0A3S4-F1
#
_cell.length_a   1.000
_cell.length_b   1.000
_cell.length_c   1.000
_cell.angle_alpha   90.00
_cell.angle_beta   90.00
_cell.angle_gamma   90.00
#
_symmetry.space_group_name_H-M   'P 1'
#
loop_
_entity.id
_entity.type
_entity.pdbx_description
1 polymer ?
#
loop_
_entity_poly.entity_id
_entity_poly.type
_entity_poly.pdbx_seq_one_letter_code
_entity_poly.pdbx_strand_id
1 'polypeptide(L)'
;MKIALIAHDKKKDEMVALSKKFEKLLSKHELFATGTTGLQIQEATDLSVYRFKSGPLGGDQQIGARVSEGEVDMIIFLRDPLTAQPHEPDVTALIRLSDVYEIPLATNKSTAMLLFKELENLAEI
;
A
#
# COMPACT_ATOMS: atom_id res chain seq x y z
N MET A 1 6.29 10.72 4.60
CA MET A 1 4.90 10.21 4.59
C MET A 1 4.87 8.83 5.20
N LYS A 2 3.71 8.45 5.73
CA LYS A 2 3.32 7.12 6.20
C LYS A 2 2.57 6.42 5.07
N ILE A 3 3.20 5.44 4.42
CA ILE A 3 2.69 4.83 3.17
C ILE A 3 2.32 3.37 3.42
N ALA A 4 1.07 3.00 3.11
CA ALA A 4 0.61 1.62 3.18
C ALA A 4 0.71 0.94 1.80
N LEU A 5 1.33 -0.25 1.76
CA LEU A 5 1.53 -1.07 0.57
C LEU A 5 0.75 -2.40 0.72
N ILE A 6 -0.29 -2.57 -0.09
CA ILE A 6 -1.21 -3.69 -0.05
C ILE A 6 -1.32 -4.29 -1.45
N ALA A 7 -1.37 -5.63 -1.55
CA ALA A 7 -1.54 -6.30 -2.83
C ALA A 7 -2.29 -7.63 -2.67
N HIS A 8 -3.29 -7.86 -3.52
CA HIS A 8 -3.85 -9.21 -3.69
C HIS A 8 -2.76 -10.16 -4.20
N ASP A 9 -2.93 -11.46 -4.00
CA ASP A 9 -1.87 -12.46 -4.27
C ASP A 9 -1.30 -12.37 -5.69
N LYS A 10 -2.15 -12.27 -6.71
CA LYS A 10 -1.72 -12.14 -8.11
C LYS A 10 -1.03 -10.81 -8.45
N LYS A 11 -0.98 -9.87 -7.51
CA LYS A 11 -0.41 -8.52 -7.66
C LYS A 11 0.84 -8.28 -6.81
N LYS A 12 1.26 -9.26 -6.01
CA LYS A 12 2.42 -9.09 -5.14
C LYS A 12 3.73 -8.97 -5.91
N ASP A 13 3.91 -9.73 -6.99
CA ASP A 13 5.08 -9.58 -7.87
C ASP A 13 5.17 -8.16 -8.45
N GLU A 14 4.01 -7.59 -8.84
CA GLU A 14 3.95 -6.21 -9.32
C GLU A 14 4.29 -5.20 -8.21
N MET A 15 3.85 -5.44 -6.97
CA MET A 15 4.18 -4.61 -5.81
C MET A 15 5.68 -4.66 -5.49
N VAL A 16 6.29 -5.85 -5.51
CA VAL A 16 7.74 -6.02 -5.29
C VAL A 16 8.53 -5.30 -6.38
N ALA A 17 8.13 -5.45 -7.65
CA ALA A 17 8.77 -4.76 -8.77
C ALA A 17 8.68 -3.23 -8.65
N LEU A 18 7.53 -2.70 -8.22
CA LEU A 18 7.37 -1.28 -7.91
C LEU A 18 8.27 -0.85 -6.75
N SER A 19 8.29 -1.63 -5.66
CA SER A 19 9.06 -1.32 -4.46
C SER A 19 10.56 -1.25 -4.75
N LYS A 20 11.09 -2.19 -5.54
CA LYS A 20 12.48 -2.15 -6.05
C LYS A 20 12.76 -0.91 -6.90
N LYS A 21 11.85 -0.61 -7.84
CA LYS A 21 12.01 0.52 -8.75
C LYS A 21 12.09 1.86 -8.01
N PHE A 22 11.31 2.01 -6.95
CA PHE A 22 11.21 3.23 -6.15
C PHE A 22 11.88 3.09 -4.78
N GLU A 23 12.82 2.16 -4.62
CA GLU A 23 13.39 1.81 -3.31
C GLU A 23 14.05 3.01 -2.62
N LYS A 24 14.83 3.79 -3.37
CA LYS A 24 15.47 5.02 -2.86
C LYS A 24 14.47 6.08 -2.42
N LEU A 25 13.30 6.14 -3.04
CA LEU A 25 12.22 7.06 -2.66
C LEU A 25 11.54 6.55 -1.38
N LEU A 26 11.12 5.28 -1.42
CA LEU A 26 10.37 4.64 -0.34
C LEU A 26 11.18 4.55 0.96
N SER A 27 12.50 4.46 0.89
CA SER A 27 13.37 4.46 2.08
C SER A 27 13.37 5.77 2.87
N LYS A 28 12.83 6.85 2.30
CA LYS A 28 12.65 8.16 2.98
C LYS A 28 11.31 8.26 3.71
N HIS A 29 10.54 7.19 3.76
CA HIS A 29 9.16 7.16 4.27
C HIS A 29 8.96 6.04 5.27
N GLU A 30 7.93 6.18 6.11
CA GLU A 30 7.51 5.12 7.01
C GLU A 30 6.59 4.18 6.22
N LEU A 31 6.97 2.91 6.11
CA LEU A 31 6.27 1.95 5.28
C LEU A 31 5.49 0.96 6.13
N PHE A 32 4.24 0.73 5.72
CA PHE A 32 3.34 -0.25 6.29
C PHE A 32 2.90 -1.22 5.20
N ALA A 33 2.64 -2.48 5.55
CA ALA A 33 2.06 -3.43 4.62
C ALA A 33 1.27 -4.52 5.34
N THR A 34 0.35 -5.17 4.61
CA THR A 34 -0.28 -6.39 5.11
C THR A 34 0.67 -7.59 5.01
N GLY A 35 0.41 -8.60 5.85
CA GLY A 35 1.36 -9.66 6.22
C GLY A 35 2.30 -10.15 5.12
N THR A 36 1.77 -10.82 4.09
CA THR A 36 2.58 -11.43 3.02
C THR A 36 3.16 -10.40 2.05
N THR A 37 2.46 -9.30 1.79
CA THR A 37 2.98 -8.23 0.93
C THR A 37 4.23 -7.61 1.54
N GLY A 38 4.19 -7.26 2.82
CA GLY A 38 5.36 -6.71 3.52
C GLY A 38 6.52 -7.69 3.60
N LEU A 39 6.24 -8.98 3.82
CA LEU A 39 7.28 -10.01 3.81
C LEU A 39 8.04 -10.04 2.49
N GLN A 40 7.32 -10.12 1.36
CA GLN A 40 7.95 -10.22 0.04
C GLN A 40 8.71 -8.95 -0.35
N ILE A 41 8.27 -7.78 0.12
CA ILE A 41 9.03 -6.53 -0.07
C ILE A 41 10.35 -6.59 0.70
N GLN A 42 10.31 -6.97 1.98
CA GLN A 42 11.51 -7.06 2.84
C GLN A 42 12.50 -8.12 2.37
N GLU A 43 12.04 -9.22 1.78
CA GLU A 43 12.93 -10.25 1.21
C GLU A 43 13.62 -9.78 -0.07
N ALA A 44 13.06 -8.78 -0.74
CA ALA A 44 13.47 -8.38 -2.08
C ALA A 44 14.11 -6.98 -2.15
N THR A 45 14.13 -6.24 -1.04
CA THR A 45 14.63 -4.86 -0.92
C THR A 45 15.22 -4.63 0.47
N ASP A 46 15.95 -3.54 0.66
CA ASP A 46 16.45 -3.10 1.97
C ASP A 46 15.43 -2.23 2.74
N LEU A 47 14.17 -2.22 2.31
CA LEU A 47 13.12 -1.41 2.92
C LEU A 47 12.68 -1.97 4.28
N SER A 48 12.65 -1.10 5.29
CA SER A 48 12.02 -1.39 6.57
C SER A 48 10.50 -1.21 6.46
N VAL A 49 9.74 -2.29 6.60
CA VAL A 49 8.28 -2.29 6.45
C VAL A 49 7.63 -2.85 7.71
N TYR A 50 6.77 -2.07 8.36
CA TYR A 50 5.93 -2.56 9.44
C TYR A 50 4.82 -3.46 8.88
N ARG A 51 4.71 -4.68 9.41
CA ARG A 51 3.78 -5.69 8.91
C ARG A 51 2.57 -5.85 9.81
N PHE A 52 1.40 -5.55 9.25
CA PHE A 52 0.10 -5.91 9.84
C PHE A 52 -0.24 -7.37 9.56
N LYS A 53 -1.41 -7.81 10.04
CA LYS A 53 -1.99 -9.10 9.64
C LYS A 53 -2.21 -9.15 8.12
N SER A 54 -2.44 -10.33 7.58
CA SER A 54 -2.91 -10.44 6.20
C SER A 54 -4.30 -9.79 6.04
N GLY A 55 -4.64 -9.33 4.84
CA GLY A 55 -5.96 -8.76 4.53
C GLY A 55 -7.11 -9.63 5.05
N PRO A 56 -7.17 -10.93 4.69
CA PRO A 56 -8.22 -11.85 5.18
C PRO A 56 -8.31 -12.02 6.70
N LEU A 57 -7.25 -11.68 7.44
CA LEU A 57 -7.19 -11.77 8.91
C LEU A 57 -7.35 -10.40 9.60
N GLY A 58 -7.85 -9.40 8.86
CA GLY A 58 -8.15 -8.06 9.36
C GLY A 58 -7.03 -7.03 9.15
N GLY A 59 -6.00 -7.34 8.37
CA GLY A 59 -4.91 -6.39 8.06
C GLY A 59 -5.40 -5.11 7.41
N ASP A 60 -6.40 -5.20 6.52
CA ASP A 60 -6.98 -4.04 5.84
C ASP A 60 -7.71 -3.12 6.82
N GLN A 61 -8.38 -3.70 7.83
CA GLN A 61 -9.03 -2.93 8.90
C GLN A 61 -8.01 -2.27 9.85
N GLN A 62 -6.87 -2.92 10.12
CA GLN A 62 -5.78 -2.30 10.89
C GLN A 62 -5.24 -1.06 10.19
N ILE A 63 -5.08 -1.12 8.86
CA ILE A 63 -4.67 0.04 8.06
C ILE A 63 -5.79 1.08 8.03
N GLY A 64 -7.04 0.67 7.84
CA GLY A 64 -8.20 1.59 7.85
C GLY A 64 -8.35 2.36 9.17
N ALA A 65 -8.12 1.73 10.31
CA ALA A 65 -8.09 2.40 11.61
C ALA A 65 -7.02 3.52 11.64
N ARG A 66 -5.82 3.21 11.15
CA ARG A 66 -4.73 4.18 11.07
C ARG A 66 -5.00 5.32 10.10
N VAL A 67 -5.72 5.08 8.99
CA VAL A 67 -6.22 6.16 8.12
C VAL A 67 -7.08 7.12 8.93
N SER A 68 -8.02 6.60 9.73
CA SER A 68 -8.92 7.44 10.54
C SER A 68 -8.24 8.19 11.68
N GLU A 69 -7.05 7.74 12.08
CA GLU A 69 -6.21 8.34 13.13
C GLU A 69 -5.18 9.33 12.57
N GLY A 70 -5.09 9.52 11.25
CA GLY A 70 -4.04 10.34 10.64
C GLY A 70 -2.65 9.68 10.70
N GLU A 71 -2.61 8.36 10.79
CA GLU A 71 -1.39 7.55 10.86
C GLU A 71 -1.03 6.86 9.53
N VAL A 72 -1.79 7.11 8.46
CA VAL A 72 -1.47 6.72 7.08
C VAL A 72 -1.80 7.89 6.16
N ASP A 73 -0.81 8.34 5.40
CA ASP A 73 -0.92 9.50 4.51
C ASP A 73 -1.17 9.11 3.05
N MET A 74 -0.89 7.86 2.66
CA MET A 74 -1.03 7.38 1.28
C MET A 74 -1.20 5.85 1.28
N ILE A 75 -2.03 5.35 0.37
CA ILE A 75 -2.24 3.91 0.16
C ILE A 75 -1.95 3.52 -1.28
N ILE A 76 -1.13 2.48 -1.45
CA ILE A 76 -0.98 1.74 -2.69
C ILE A 76 -1.60 0.36 -2.49
N PHE A 77 -2.81 0.17 -3.03
CA PHE A 77 -3.52 -1.10 -2.99
C PHE A 77 -3.64 -1.70 -4.38
N LEU A 78 -2.70 -2.58 -4.76
CA LEU A 78 -2.78 -3.29 -6.03
C LEU A 78 -3.83 -4.41 -5.95
N ARG A 79 -5.01 -4.11 -6.47
CA ARG A 79 -6.14 -5.03 -6.49
C ARG A 79 -6.07 -5.99 -7.67
N ASP A 80 -6.54 -7.21 -7.46
CA ASP A 80 -6.90 -8.15 -8.52
C ASP A 80 -8.39 -7.98 -8.84
N PRO A 81 -8.76 -7.35 -9.97
CA PRO A 81 -10.15 -7.11 -10.33
C PRO A 81 -10.83 -8.34 -10.96
N LEU A 82 -10.09 -9.43 -11.20
CA LEU A 82 -10.57 -10.61 -11.92
C LEU A 82 -10.84 -11.81 -11.00
N THR A 83 -10.47 -11.73 -9.73
CA THR A 83 -10.67 -12.80 -8.76
C THR A 83 -11.46 -12.28 -7.56
N ALA A 84 -12.57 -12.92 -7.24
CA ALA A 84 -13.34 -12.62 -6.03
C ALA A 84 -12.48 -12.81 -4.77
N GLN A 85 -12.46 -11.81 -3.89
CA GLN A 85 -11.79 -11.93 -2.60
C GLN A 85 -12.80 -12.25 -1.49
N PRO A 86 -12.48 -13.16 -0.56
CA PRO A 86 -13.32 -13.41 0.62
C PRO A 86 -13.50 -12.18 1.52
N HIS A 87 -12.60 -11.20 1.42
CA HIS A 87 -12.54 -9.97 2.21
C HIS A 87 -12.85 -8.72 1.38
N GLU A 88 -13.60 -8.82 0.26
CA GLU A 88 -14.06 -7.66 -0.52
C GLU A 88 -14.76 -6.55 0.31
N PRO A 89 -15.55 -6.87 1.37
CA PRO A 89 -16.11 -5.83 2.24
C PRO A 89 -15.03 -4.95 2.89
N ASP A 90 -13.92 -5.55 3.31
CA ASP A 90 -12.80 -4.85 3.94
C ASP A 90 -12.07 -3.95 2.94
N VAL A 91 -11.89 -4.44 1.70
CA VAL A 91 -11.34 -3.63 0.57
C VAL A 91 -12.20 -2.40 0.32
N THR A 92 -13.52 -2.58 0.24
CA THR A 92 -14.47 -1.48 0.00
C THR A 92 -14.46 -0.48 1.16
N ALA A 93 -14.38 -0.97 2.40
CA ALA A 93 -14.30 -0.11 3.58
C ALA A 93 -13.02 0.74 3.58
N LEU A 94 -11.87 0.18 3.17
CA LEU A 94 -10.60 0.90 3.10
C LEU A 94 -10.60 1.98 2.01
N ILE A 95 -11.18 1.68 0.84
CA ILE A 95 -11.35 2.68 -0.24
C ILE A 95 -12.23 3.83 0.26
N ARG A 96 -13.38 3.51 0.85
CA ARG A 96 -14.30 4.51 1.42
C ARG A 96 -13.62 5.39 2.48
N LEU A 97 -12.78 4.80 3.34
CA LEU A 97 -12.01 5.58 4.31
C LEU A 97 -10.99 6.50 3.62
N SER A 98 -10.33 6.02 2.57
CA SER A 98 -9.39 6.85 1.80
C SER A 98 -10.08 8.10 1.23
N ASP A 99 -11.31 7.93 0.72
CA ASP A 99 -12.12 9.03 0.19
C ASP A 99 -12.57 10.01 1.30
N VAL A 100 -13.00 9.49 2.46
CA VAL A 100 -13.47 10.33 3.59
C VAL A 100 -12.35 11.20 4.16
N TYR A 101 -11.14 10.67 4.25
CA TYR A 101 -9.99 11.38 4.81
C TYR A 101 -9.12 12.05 3.72
N GLU A 102 -9.58 12.01 2.47
CA GLU A 102 -8.94 12.64 1.31
C GLU A 102 -7.45 12.27 1.13
N ILE A 103 -7.07 11.03 1.48
CA ILE A 103 -5.70 10.55 1.30
C ILE A 103 -5.50 9.96 -0.09
N PRO A 104 -4.33 10.18 -0.73
CA PRO A 104 -4.01 9.55 -2.01
C PRO A 104 -4.11 8.03 -1.97
N LEU A 105 -4.88 7.47 -2.90
CA LEU A 105 -5.09 6.04 -3.06
C LEU A 105 -4.81 5.62 -4.51
N ALA A 106 -3.88 4.67 -4.69
CA ALA A 106 -3.70 3.98 -5.96
C ALA A 106 -4.26 2.55 -5.88
N THR A 107 -5.23 2.24 -6.74
CA THR A 107 -5.85 0.89 -6.81
C THR A 107 -5.25 -0.01 -7.89
N ASN A 108 -4.28 0.50 -8.65
CA ASN A 108 -3.61 -0.19 -9.75
C ASN A 108 -2.19 0.35 -9.94
N LYS A 109 -1.37 -0.41 -10.68
CA LYS A 109 0.05 -0.11 -10.92
C LYS A 109 0.27 1.24 -11.60
N SER A 110 -0.53 1.58 -12.60
CA SER A 110 -0.37 2.84 -13.35
C SER A 110 -0.55 4.06 -12.45
N THR A 111 -1.56 4.04 -11.60
CA THR A 111 -1.81 5.11 -10.62
C THR A 111 -0.71 5.15 -9.57
N ALA A 112 -0.25 3.99 -9.08
CA ALA A 112 0.85 3.90 -8.13
C ALA A 112 2.15 4.53 -8.68
N MET A 113 2.47 4.27 -9.96
CA MET A 113 3.62 4.89 -10.61
C MET A 113 3.49 6.41 -10.73
N LEU A 114 2.30 6.94 -10.99
CA LEU A 114 2.09 8.38 -11.05
C LEU A 114 2.28 9.02 -9.68
N LEU A 115 1.70 8.43 -8.62
CA LEU A 115 1.86 8.92 -7.25
C LEU A 115 3.33 8.89 -6.80
N PHE A 116 4.05 7.80 -7.05
CA PHE A 116 5.46 7.71 -6.67
C PHE A 116 6.34 8.69 -7.44
N LYS A 117 6.11 8.88 -8.75
CA LYS A 117 6.85 9.88 -9.51
C LYS A 117 6.60 11.30 -9.01
N GLU A 118 5.35 11.62 -8.69
CA GLU A 118 5.04 12.94 -8.15
C GLU A 118 5.64 13.13 -6.76
N LEU A 119 5.62 12.10 -5.92
CA LEU A 119 6.27 12.12 -4.62
C LEU A 119 7.79 12.29 -4.71
N GLU A 120 8.42 11.70 -5.74
CA GLU A 120 9.83 11.92 -6.05
C GLU A 120 10.10 13.38 -6.45
N ASN A 121 9.29 13.95 -7.35
CA ASN A 121 9.40 15.35 -7.77
C ASN A 121 9.29 16.31 -6.58
N LEU A 122 8.30 16.09 -5.69
CA LEU A 122 8.09 16.92 -4.51
C LEU A 122 9.25 16.83 -3.50
N ALA A 123 10.03 15.75 -3.51
CA ALA A 123 11.19 15.57 -2.64
C ALA A 123 12.49 16.18 -3.20
N GLU A 124 12.48 16.64 -4.46
CA GLU A 124 13.61 17.32 -5.13
C GLU A 124 13.50 18.85 -5.09
N ILE A 125 12.38 19.38 -4.60
CA ILE A 125 12.12 20.81 -4.37
C ILE A 125 12.49 21.16 -2.93
#